data_AF-A0AAN5CK14-F1
#
_entry.id   AF-A0AAN5CK14-F1
#
_cell.length_a   1.000
_cell.length_b   1.000
_cell.length_c   1.000
_cell.angle_alpha   90.00
_cell.angle_beta   90.00
_cell.angle_gamma   90.00
#
_symmetry.space_group_name_H-M   'P 1'
#
loop_
_entity.id
_entity.type
_entity.pdbx_description
1 polymer ?
#
loop_
_entity_poly.entity_id
_entity_poly.type
_entity_poly.pdbx_seq_one_letter_code
_entity_poly.pdbx_strand_id
1 'polypeptide(L)'
;EFQPATFGSLEVSNRILLTAVLQFGASAFDEFSTFSLMDRWTLVKNFFSRYRVYEDNYRAEKAFKHDMHKTFGGYTMYFARDEIGHFFDDTPNSQNRLNCRVMGLSVQRQIHGARKHLRSLNMHHEEFLGVWAIMFWDTEGMEVSEEVMHASKVIKEAILKELESFYREKLNLEDFAPRLGELLTLLSEYEQRSDDVKQHFEILRLLNVFTDNTLMYR
;
A
#
# COMPACT_ATOMS: atom_id res chain seq x y z
N GLU A 1 6.71 -2.99 21.48
CA GLU A 1 7.56 -1.90 20.95
C GLU A 1 7.94 -2.26 19.52
N PHE A 2 7.87 -1.32 18.56
CA PHE A 2 8.19 -1.58 17.16
C PHE A 2 9.70 -1.53 16.94
N GLN A 3 10.24 -2.41 16.11
CA GLN A 3 11.67 -2.46 15.80
C GLN A 3 12.00 -1.71 14.50
N PRO A 4 13.18 -1.11 14.35
CA PRO A 4 13.66 -0.65 13.05
C PRO A 4 13.64 -1.78 12.02
N ALA A 5 13.16 -1.51 10.80
CA ALA A 5 13.19 -2.46 9.71
C ALA A 5 14.57 -2.49 9.05
N THR A 6 15.01 -3.68 8.65
CA THR A 6 16.08 -3.88 7.67
C THR A 6 15.49 -4.29 6.32
N PHE A 7 16.30 -4.31 5.26
CA PHE A 7 15.84 -4.74 3.95
C PHE A 7 15.38 -6.21 3.97
N GLY A 8 16.16 -7.08 4.60
CA GLY A 8 15.82 -8.50 4.76
C GLY A 8 14.58 -8.72 5.63
N SER A 9 14.41 -7.95 6.73
CA SER A 9 13.19 -8.07 7.55
C SER A 9 11.95 -7.62 6.77
N LEU A 10 12.07 -6.56 5.96
CA LEU A 10 11.02 -6.08 5.08
C LEU A 10 10.64 -7.10 4.00
N GLU A 11 11.63 -7.76 3.39
CA GLU A 11 11.40 -8.81 2.41
C GLU A 11 10.61 -9.98 3.03
N VAL A 12 11.04 -10.47 4.20
CA VAL A 12 10.37 -11.56 4.91
C VAL A 12 8.94 -11.18 5.27
N SER A 13 8.74 -9.97 5.81
CA SER A 13 7.40 -9.48 6.14
C SER A 13 6.50 -9.37 4.90
N ASN A 14 7.05 -8.96 3.75
CA ASN A 14 6.28 -8.86 2.52
C ASN A 14 5.87 -10.23 1.97
N ARG A 15 6.76 -11.24 2.06
CA ARG A 15 6.42 -12.63 1.69
C ARG A 15 5.26 -13.16 2.53
N ILE A 16 5.31 -12.94 3.85
CA ILE A 16 4.23 -13.34 4.77
C ILE A 16 2.95 -12.60 4.41
N LEU A 17 3.01 -11.27 4.26
CA LEU A 17 1.84 -10.46 3.98
C LEU A 17 1.17 -10.83 2.65
N LEU A 18 1.95 -11.13 1.61
CA LEU A 18 1.41 -11.54 0.32
C LEU A 18 0.54 -12.79 0.44
N THR A 19 0.96 -13.77 1.23
CA THR A 19 0.14 -14.97 1.51
C THR A 19 -1.09 -14.66 2.35
N ALA A 20 -0.99 -13.73 3.30
CA ALA A 20 -2.12 -13.28 4.10
C ALA A 20 -3.15 -12.51 3.27
N VAL A 21 -2.73 -11.74 2.26
CA VAL A 21 -3.65 -11.01 1.37
C VAL A 21 -4.47 -11.97 0.51
N LEU A 22 -3.91 -13.10 0.06
CA LEU A 22 -4.68 -14.15 -0.62
C LEU A 22 -5.76 -14.74 0.28
N GLN A 23 -5.42 -15.04 1.54
CA GLN A 23 -6.37 -15.54 2.52
C GLN A 23 -7.44 -14.50 2.85
N PHE A 24 -7.03 -13.24 2.97
CA PHE A 24 -7.94 -12.12 3.16
C PHE A 24 -8.96 -12.05 2.03
N GLY A 25 -8.52 -12.04 0.77
CA GLY A 25 -9.42 -12.00 -0.39
C GLY A 25 -10.45 -13.13 -0.36
N ALA A 26 -10.02 -14.35 -0.03
CA ALA A 26 -10.89 -15.51 0.09
C ALA A 26 -11.89 -15.43 1.26
N SER A 27 -11.53 -14.72 2.33
CA SER A 27 -12.39 -14.56 3.52
C SER A 27 -13.34 -13.36 3.45
N ALA A 28 -12.98 -12.34 2.67
CA ALA A 28 -13.72 -11.09 2.59
C ALA A 28 -14.66 -11.03 1.39
N PHE A 29 -14.37 -11.80 0.34
CA PHE A 29 -15.16 -11.81 -0.90
C PHE A 29 -15.39 -13.25 -1.36
N ASP A 30 -16.64 -13.70 -1.34
CA ASP A 30 -17.01 -15.07 -1.69
C ASP A 30 -16.63 -15.39 -3.15
N GLU A 31 -16.81 -14.43 -4.07
CA GLU A 31 -16.49 -14.56 -5.48
C GLU A 31 -14.99 -14.81 -5.70
N PHE A 32 -14.13 -14.19 -4.91
CA PHE A 32 -12.68 -14.32 -5.05
C PHE A 32 -12.23 -15.78 -4.96
N SER A 33 -12.83 -16.56 -4.06
CA SER A 33 -12.51 -17.98 -3.86
C SER A 33 -12.87 -18.86 -5.05
N THR A 34 -13.78 -18.39 -5.92
CA THR A 34 -14.23 -19.12 -7.11
C THR A 34 -13.32 -18.96 -8.32
N PHE A 35 -12.47 -17.93 -8.33
CA PHE A 35 -11.61 -17.62 -9.47
C PHE A 35 -10.43 -18.58 -9.60
N SER A 36 -9.86 -18.58 -10.81
CA SER A 36 -8.62 -19.30 -11.08
C SER A 36 -7.50 -18.83 -10.14
N LEU A 37 -6.55 -19.72 -9.85
CA LEU A 37 -5.39 -19.34 -9.03
C LEU A 37 -4.59 -18.20 -9.69
N MET A 38 -4.52 -18.18 -11.02
CA MET A 38 -3.83 -17.12 -11.75
C MET A 38 -4.52 -15.77 -11.57
N ASP A 39 -5.84 -15.69 -11.75
CA ASP A 39 -6.60 -14.45 -11.56
C ASP A 39 -6.47 -13.91 -10.13
N ARG A 40 -6.62 -14.79 -9.13
CA ARG A 40 -6.41 -14.42 -7.72
C ARG A 40 -5.02 -13.84 -7.47
N TRP A 41 -4.00 -14.45 -8.05
CA TRP A 41 -2.63 -13.94 -7.95
C TRP A 41 -2.45 -12.60 -8.66
N THR A 42 -3.06 -12.41 -9.83
CA THR A 42 -2.98 -11.15 -10.57
C THR A 42 -3.63 -10.02 -9.78
N LEU A 43 -4.83 -10.24 -9.21
CA LEU A 43 -5.49 -9.30 -8.29
C LEU A 43 -4.61 -8.94 -7.11
N VAL A 44 -4.12 -9.94 -6.37
CA VAL A 44 -3.31 -9.72 -5.17
C VAL A 44 -2.01 -8.97 -5.49
N LYS A 45 -1.31 -9.31 -6.57
CA LYS A 45 -0.09 -8.59 -6.98
C LYS A 45 -0.37 -7.13 -7.32
N ASN A 46 -1.45 -6.85 -8.07
CA ASN A 46 -1.82 -5.49 -8.45
C ASN A 46 -2.19 -4.62 -7.23
N PHE A 47 -2.82 -5.24 -6.25
CA PHE A 47 -3.22 -4.59 -5.01
C PHE A 47 -2.05 -4.37 -4.03
N PHE A 48 -1.14 -5.35 -3.91
CA PHE A 48 -0.19 -5.46 -2.81
C PHE A 48 0.68 -4.22 -2.58
N SER A 49 1.29 -3.66 -3.63
CA SER A 49 2.20 -2.53 -3.46
C SER A 49 1.48 -1.24 -3.08
N ARG A 50 0.30 -1.00 -3.67
CA ARG A 50 -0.56 0.15 -3.34
C ARG A 50 -1.11 0.04 -1.93
N TYR A 51 -1.61 -1.15 -1.58
CA TYR A 51 -2.07 -1.48 -0.23
C TYR A 51 -0.99 -1.20 0.80
N ARG A 52 0.25 -1.64 0.54
CA ARG A 52 1.35 -1.45 1.47
C ARG A 52 1.59 0.01 1.80
N VAL A 53 1.80 0.82 0.77
CA VAL A 53 2.06 2.25 0.98
C VAL A 53 0.85 2.92 1.63
N TYR A 54 -0.38 2.54 1.28
CA TYR A 54 -1.60 3.12 1.84
C TYR A 54 -1.80 2.79 3.32
N GLU A 55 -1.78 1.50 3.67
CA GLU A 55 -2.05 1.01 5.03
C GLU A 55 -0.94 1.43 6.00
N ASP A 56 0.33 1.35 5.59
CA ASP A 56 1.47 1.72 6.44
C ASP A 56 1.38 3.20 6.84
N ASN A 57 1.03 4.08 5.89
CA ASN A 57 0.87 5.51 6.15
C ASN A 57 -0.36 5.81 7.03
N TYR A 58 -1.49 5.12 6.80
CA TYR A 58 -2.69 5.28 7.62
C TYR A 58 -2.45 4.87 9.09
N ARG A 59 -1.78 3.75 9.31
CA ARG A 59 -1.39 3.32 10.67
C ARG A 59 -0.35 4.22 11.29
N ALA A 60 0.61 4.71 10.49
CA ALA A 60 1.63 5.65 10.97
C ALA A 60 1.01 6.95 11.50
N GLU A 61 -0.07 7.45 10.89
CA GLU A 61 -0.80 8.61 11.42
C GLU A 61 -1.36 8.38 12.82
N LYS A 62 -1.71 7.14 13.17
CA LYS A 62 -2.22 6.80 14.50
C LYS A 62 -1.08 6.54 15.50
N ALA A 63 -0.04 5.81 15.09
CA ALA A 63 1.03 5.35 15.97
C ALA A 63 2.18 6.36 16.14
N PHE A 64 2.46 7.18 15.13
CA PHE A 64 3.61 8.09 15.08
C PHE A 64 3.16 9.54 14.85
N LYS A 65 2.15 9.99 15.59
CA LYS A 65 1.52 11.32 15.44
C LYS A 65 2.51 12.48 15.41
N HIS A 66 3.56 12.39 16.23
CA HIS A 66 4.55 13.46 16.43
C HIS A 66 5.80 13.33 15.55
N ASP A 67 5.94 12.24 14.80
CA ASP A 67 7.10 12.01 13.94
C ASP A 67 6.62 11.67 12.53
N MET A 68 6.54 12.69 11.66
CA MET A 68 6.09 12.56 10.26
C MET A 68 7.10 11.86 9.34
N HIS A 69 8.30 11.54 9.85
CA HIS A 69 9.35 10.85 9.12
C HIS A 69 9.43 9.36 9.48
N LYS A 70 8.46 8.87 10.25
CA LYS A 70 8.33 7.47 10.62
C LYS A 70 7.16 6.83 9.90
N THR A 71 7.31 5.63 9.39
CA THR A 71 6.20 4.83 8.86
C THR A 71 6.36 3.37 9.26
N PHE A 72 5.36 2.56 8.99
CA PHE A 72 5.50 1.12 9.15
C PHE A 72 6.29 0.51 8.00
N GLY A 73 7.24 -0.36 8.34
CA GLY A 73 7.83 -1.31 7.40
C GLY A 73 7.10 -2.64 7.44
N GLY A 74 6.13 -2.82 8.34
CA GLY A 74 5.39 -4.05 8.55
C GLY A 74 4.54 -3.96 9.81
N TYR A 75 3.97 -5.07 10.25
CA TYR A 75 3.12 -5.06 11.44
C TYR A 75 3.89 -4.84 12.75
N THR A 76 5.16 -5.25 12.79
CA THR A 76 6.00 -5.20 14.00
C THR A 76 7.21 -4.27 13.86
N MET A 77 7.37 -3.61 12.71
CA MET A 77 8.56 -2.84 12.40
C MET A 77 8.29 -1.50 11.73
N TYR A 78 9.21 -0.56 11.89
CA TYR A 78 9.10 0.79 11.36
C TYR A 78 10.29 1.16 10.47
N PHE A 79 10.06 2.14 9.60
CA PHE A 79 11.08 2.81 8.83
C PHE A 79 11.13 4.29 9.23
N ALA A 80 12.31 4.82 9.53
CA ALA A 80 12.49 6.20 9.99
C ALA A 80 13.71 6.85 9.32
N ARG A 81 13.71 8.19 9.24
CA ARG A 81 14.81 8.95 8.62
C ARG A 81 16.17 8.67 9.27
N ASP A 82 16.20 8.60 10.59
CA ASP A 82 17.44 8.40 11.34
C ASP A 82 17.94 6.94 11.26
N GLU A 83 17.07 6.02 10.83
CA GLU A 83 17.36 4.59 10.66
C GLU A 83 17.67 4.19 9.20
N ILE A 84 17.73 5.14 8.26
CA ILE A 84 17.99 4.83 6.84
C ILE A 84 19.29 4.03 6.68
N GLY A 85 20.34 4.37 7.45
CA GLY A 85 21.60 3.64 7.38
C GLY A 85 21.43 2.18 7.79
N HIS A 86 20.72 1.97 8.90
CA HIS A 86 20.45 0.64 9.45
C HIS A 86 19.60 -0.23 8.52
N PHE A 87 18.68 0.37 7.76
CA PHE A 87 17.84 -0.37 6.82
C PHE A 87 18.64 -1.22 5.81
N PHE A 88 19.86 -0.79 5.46
CA PHE A 88 20.70 -1.50 4.49
C PHE A 88 21.80 -2.38 5.09
N ASP A 89 21.85 -2.52 6.43
CA ASP A 89 22.92 -3.25 7.12
C ASP A 89 23.01 -4.73 6.72
N ASP A 90 21.88 -5.34 6.33
CA ASP A 90 21.79 -6.73 5.90
C ASP A 90 21.85 -6.92 4.37
N THR A 91 22.20 -5.87 3.63
CA THR A 91 22.36 -5.97 2.17
C THR A 91 23.78 -6.39 1.77
N PRO A 92 23.96 -7.22 0.72
CA PRO A 92 25.26 -7.78 0.35
C PRO A 92 26.33 -6.74 -0.01
N ASN A 93 25.91 -5.58 -0.51
CA ASN A 93 26.81 -4.57 -1.05
C ASN A 93 26.61 -3.21 -0.37
N SER A 94 26.75 -3.21 0.95
CA SER A 94 26.69 -2.01 1.79
C SER A 94 27.80 -0.99 1.52
N GLN A 95 28.67 -1.19 0.52
CA GLN A 95 29.67 -0.22 0.08
C GLN A 95 29.06 0.95 -0.69
N ASN A 96 27.85 0.79 -1.26
CA ASN A 96 27.16 1.85 -2.00
C ASN A 96 26.33 2.78 -1.10
N ARG A 97 26.82 3.07 0.12
CA ARG A 97 26.08 3.78 1.19
C ARG A 97 25.53 5.13 0.77
N LEU A 98 26.23 5.84 -0.10
CA LEU A 98 25.77 7.15 -0.59
C LEU A 98 24.47 7.02 -1.38
N ASN A 99 24.40 6.07 -2.31
CA ASN A 99 23.20 5.82 -3.11
C ASN A 99 22.05 5.30 -2.24
N CYS A 100 22.34 4.39 -1.31
CA CYS A 100 21.36 3.94 -0.31
C CYS A 100 20.79 5.10 0.52
N ARG A 101 21.66 6.04 0.94
CA ARG A 101 21.26 7.22 1.72
C ARG A 101 20.43 8.20 0.92
N VAL A 102 20.84 8.52 -0.31
CA VAL A 102 20.09 9.41 -1.21
C VAL A 102 18.69 8.82 -1.47
N MET A 103 18.63 7.52 -1.72
CA MET A 103 17.37 6.83 -1.95
C MET A 103 16.47 6.82 -0.72
N GLY A 104 17.02 6.48 0.45
CA GLY A 104 16.27 6.51 1.70
C GLY A 104 15.72 7.91 2.02
N LEU A 105 16.45 8.97 1.67
CA LEU A 105 15.96 10.35 1.80
C LEU A 105 14.82 10.66 0.82
N SER A 106 14.86 10.11 -0.40
CA SER A 106 13.76 10.21 -1.38
C SER A 106 12.49 9.55 -0.84
N VAL A 107 12.60 8.30 -0.38
CA VAL A 107 11.49 7.54 0.24
C VAL A 107 10.93 8.27 1.46
N GLN A 108 11.80 8.84 2.29
CA GLN A 108 11.38 9.66 3.44
C GLN A 108 10.57 10.90 3.06
N ARG A 109 10.92 11.56 1.95
CA ARG A 109 10.13 12.69 1.44
C ARG A 109 8.75 12.24 0.99
N GLN A 110 8.66 11.08 0.34
CA GLN A 110 7.39 10.50 -0.09
C GLN A 110 6.50 10.13 1.09
N ILE A 111 7.07 9.47 2.12
CA ILE A 111 6.38 9.13 3.38
C ILE A 111 5.81 10.40 4.01
N HIS A 112 6.63 11.43 4.20
CA HIS A 112 6.19 12.68 4.80
C HIS A 112 5.02 13.30 4.02
N GLY A 113 5.12 13.32 2.68
CA GLY A 113 4.06 13.83 1.80
C GLY A 113 2.76 13.02 1.90
N ALA A 114 2.84 11.69 1.87
CA ALA A 114 1.67 10.80 1.97
C ALA A 114 0.95 10.99 3.31
N ARG A 115 1.72 10.99 4.39
CA ARG A 115 1.21 11.17 5.75
C ARG A 115 0.58 12.53 5.95
N LYS A 116 1.19 13.60 5.41
CA LYS A 116 0.61 14.95 5.45
C LYS A 116 -0.73 15.00 4.73
N HIS A 117 -0.84 14.35 3.57
CA HIS A 117 -2.08 14.29 2.80
C HIS A 117 -3.18 13.51 3.53
N LEU A 118 -2.87 12.31 4.06
CA LEU A 118 -3.84 11.53 4.87
C LEU A 118 -4.30 12.30 6.11
N ARG A 119 -3.39 13.03 6.76
CA ARG A 119 -3.73 13.87 7.91
C ARG A 119 -4.69 14.98 7.53
N SER A 120 -4.44 15.70 6.43
CA SER A 120 -5.35 16.77 5.98
C SER A 120 -6.71 16.23 5.57
N LEU A 121 -6.73 15.02 5.00
CA LEU A 121 -7.96 14.36 4.60
C LEU A 121 -8.84 13.98 5.79
N ASN A 122 -8.24 13.79 6.98
CA ASN A 122 -8.94 13.42 8.22
C ASN A 122 -9.95 12.27 7.99
N MET A 123 -9.44 11.17 7.44
CA MET A 123 -10.24 10.06 6.96
C MET A 123 -10.86 9.24 8.11
N HIS A 124 -12.15 8.93 7.99
CA HIS A 124 -12.86 7.99 8.85
C HIS A 124 -12.40 6.56 8.59
N HIS A 125 -12.70 5.64 9.50
CA HIS A 125 -12.27 4.26 9.32
C HIS A 125 -13.00 3.56 8.17
N GLU A 126 -14.28 3.86 8.01
CA GLU A 126 -15.16 3.37 6.94
C GLU A 126 -14.67 3.83 5.57
N GLU A 127 -14.26 5.10 5.45
CA GLU A 127 -13.64 5.66 4.25
C GLU A 127 -12.33 4.94 3.90
N PHE A 128 -11.50 4.65 4.92
CA PHE A 128 -10.26 3.88 4.74
C PHE A 128 -10.54 2.47 4.19
N LEU A 129 -11.51 1.77 4.77
CA LEU A 129 -11.89 0.43 4.32
C LEU A 129 -12.49 0.45 2.90
N GLY A 130 -13.26 1.48 2.57
CA GLY A 130 -13.82 1.66 1.23
C GLY A 130 -12.75 1.83 0.16
N VAL A 131 -11.81 2.77 0.36
CA VAL A 131 -10.68 2.98 -0.58
C VAL A 131 -9.84 1.71 -0.71
N TRP A 132 -9.57 1.05 0.42
CA TRP A 132 -8.82 -0.20 0.46
C TRP A 132 -9.51 -1.33 -0.32
N ALA A 133 -10.82 -1.51 -0.15
CA ALA A 133 -11.59 -2.52 -0.87
C ALA A 133 -11.70 -2.20 -2.37
N ILE A 134 -11.88 -0.93 -2.75
CA ILE A 134 -11.88 -0.50 -4.15
C ILE A 134 -10.51 -0.76 -4.80
N MET A 135 -9.42 -0.49 -4.09
CA MET A 135 -8.06 -0.76 -4.57
C MET A 135 -7.81 -2.25 -4.79
N PHE A 136 -8.40 -3.13 -3.98
CA PHE A 136 -8.32 -4.58 -4.16
C PHE A 136 -9.02 -5.03 -5.46
N TRP A 137 -10.18 -4.45 -5.73
CA TRP A 137 -10.99 -4.70 -6.92
C TRP A 137 -10.67 -3.76 -8.08
N ASP A 138 -9.51 -3.13 -8.06
CA ASP A 138 -9.10 -2.31 -9.18
C ASP A 138 -8.46 -3.17 -10.25
N THR A 139 -9.28 -3.54 -11.25
CA THR A 139 -8.94 -4.43 -12.36
C THR A 139 -8.59 -3.68 -13.65
N GLU A 140 -8.51 -2.36 -13.62
CA GLU A 140 -8.22 -1.58 -14.82
C GLU A 140 -6.83 -1.91 -15.38
N GLY A 141 -6.76 -2.17 -16.69
CA GLY A 141 -5.50 -2.53 -17.37
C GLY A 141 -4.95 -3.93 -17.07
N MET A 142 -5.68 -4.77 -16.32
CA MET A 142 -5.22 -6.12 -15.97
C MET A 142 -5.66 -7.18 -16.98
N GLU A 143 -4.78 -8.14 -17.25
CA GLU A 143 -5.12 -9.37 -17.99
C GLU A 143 -5.77 -10.39 -17.03
N VAL A 144 -7.07 -10.23 -16.77
CA VAL A 144 -7.89 -11.13 -15.95
C VAL A 144 -9.12 -11.60 -16.72
N SER A 145 -9.75 -12.67 -16.24
CA SER A 145 -10.98 -13.21 -16.84
C SER A 145 -12.17 -12.23 -16.79
N GLU A 146 -13.14 -12.42 -17.70
CA GLU A 146 -14.37 -11.62 -17.76
C GLU A 146 -15.19 -11.74 -16.46
N GLU A 147 -15.17 -12.91 -15.84
CA GLU A 147 -15.80 -13.17 -14.54
C GLU A 147 -15.22 -12.26 -13.45
N VAL A 148 -13.90 -12.07 -13.44
CA VAL A 148 -13.22 -11.18 -12.49
C VAL A 148 -13.55 -9.72 -12.77
N MET A 149 -13.55 -9.30 -14.04
CA MET A 149 -13.92 -7.93 -14.40
C MET A 149 -15.38 -7.61 -14.02
N HIS A 150 -16.27 -8.58 -14.21
CA HIS A 150 -17.67 -8.45 -13.81
C HIS A 150 -17.82 -8.32 -12.29
N ALA A 151 -17.20 -9.23 -11.53
CA ALA A 151 -17.24 -9.18 -10.07
C ALA A 151 -16.64 -7.89 -9.51
N SER A 152 -15.49 -7.45 -10.05
CA SER A 152 -14.84 -6.18 -9.73
C SER A 152 -15.82 -5.00 -9.87
N LYS A 153 -16.54 -4.92 -10.99
CA LYS A 153 -17.53 -3.87 -11.21
C LYS A 153 -18.66 -3.92 -10.18
N VAL A 154 -19.26 -5.10 -9.98
CA VAL A 154 -20.38 -5.29 -9.05
C VAL A 154 -19.98 -4.94 -7.61
N ILE A 155 -18.81 -5.40 -7.17
CA ILE A 155 -18.33 -5.16 -5.81
C ILE A 155 -17.96 -3.69 -5.61
N LYS A 156 -17.29 -3.05 -6.57
CA LYS A 156 -17.01 -1.61 -6.49
C LYS A 156 -18.29 -0.77 -6.42
N GLU A 157 -19.32 -1.11 -7.21
CA GLU A 157 -20.62 -0.45 -7.13
C GLU A 157 -21.28 -0.63 -5.75
N ALA A 158 -21.16 -1.82 -5.13
CA ALA A 158 -21.68 -2.06 -3.79
C ALA A 158 -20.93 -1.24 -2.72
N ILE A 159 -19.60 -1.21 -2.77
CA ILE A 159 -18.77 -0.43 -1.84
C ILE A 159 -19.10 1.08 -1.95
N LEU A 160 -19.26 1.60 -3.17
CA LEU A 160 -19.63 3.00 -3.37
C LEU A 160 -20.99 3.30 -2.75
N LYS A 161 -22.00 2.44 -2.96
CA LYS A 161 -23.32 2.60 -2.32
C LYS A 161 -23.24 2.57 -0.79
N GLU A 162 -22.41 1.72 -0.21
CA GLU A 162 -22.20 1.69 1.25
C GLU A 162 -21.55 2.99 1.76
N LEU A 163 -20.57 3.52 1.03
CA LEU A 163 -19.98 4.82 1.35
C LEU A 163 -21.01 5.96 1.25
N GLU A 164 -21.88 5.95 0.24
CA GLU A 164 -22.98 6.92 0.12
C GLU A 164 -23.92 6.85 1.32
N SER A 165 -24.34 5.64 1.73
CA SER A 165 -25.14 5.43 2.93
C SER A 165 -24.42 5.91 4.19
N PHE A 166 -23.13 5.61 4.35
CA PHE A 166 -22.32 6.11 5.47
C PHE A 166 -22.32 7.64 5.53
N TYR A 167 -22.13 8.32 4.40
CA TYR A 167 -22.15 9.78 4.37
C TYR A 167 -23.51 10.37 4.72
N ARG A 168 -24.59 9.82 4.16
CA ARG A 168 -25.94 10.32 4.41
C ARG A 168 -26.41 10.05 5.83
N GLU A 169 -26.20 8.83 6.32
CA GLU A 169 -26.82 8.36 7.57
C GLU A 169 -25.95 8.60 8.82
N LYS A 170 -24.62 8.54 8.70
CA LYS A 170 -23.70 8.72 9.84
C LYS A 170 -23.13 10.12 9.92
N LEU A 171 -22.75 10.70 8.78
CA LEU A 171 -22.16 12.04 8.75
C LEU A 171 -23.19 13.15 8.46
N ASN A 172 -24.42 12.81 8.10
CA ASN A 172 -25.48 13.74 7.71
C ASN A 172 -25.03 14.71 6.59
N LEU A 173 -24.25 14.21 5.64
CA LEU A 173 -23.81 14.98 4.49
C LEU A 173 -24.87 14.93 3.37
N GLU A 174 -25.43 16.08 3.03
CA GLU A 174 -26.39 16.21 1.91
C GLU A 174 -25.70 16.13 0.55
N ASP A 175 -24.55 16.80 0.41
CA ASP A 175 -23.65 16.73 -0.74
C ASP A 175 -22.32 16.08 -0.35
N PHE A 176 -22.20 14.78 -0.62
CA PHE A 176 -20.99 14.00 -0.36
C PHE A 176 -20.12 13.82 -1.60
N ALA A 177 -20.55 14.29 -2.78
CA ALA A 177 -19.83 14.06 -4.03
C ALA A 177 -18.39 14.64 -3.99
N PRO A 178 -18.13 15.85 -3.44
CA PRO A 178 -16.78 16.36 -3.29
C PRO A 178 -15.91 15.46 -2.41
N ARG A 179 -16.46 14.94 -1.31
CA ARG A 179 -15.72 14.06 -0.39
C ARG A 179 -15.39 12.72 -1.02
N LEU A 180 -16.36 12.11 -1.70
CA LEU A 180 -16.15 10.87 -2.43
C LEU A 180 -15.10 11.06 -3.53
N GLY A 181 -15.15 12.18 -4.27
CA GLY A 181 -14.14 12.53 -5.26
C GLY A 181 -12.74 12.61 -4.65
N GLU A 182 -12.59 13.30 -3.52
CA GLU A 182 -11.32 13.44 -2.78
C GLU A 182 -10.79 12.09 -2.25
N LEU A 183 -11.66 11.14 -1.91
CA LEU A 183 -11.23 9.77 -1.58
C LEU A 183 -10.77 9.00 -2.80
N LEU A 184 -11.48 9.11 -3.93
CA LEU A 184 -11.17 8.36 -5.14
C LEU A 184 -9.86 8.83 -5.79
N THR A 185 -9.47 10.11 -5.61
CA THR A 185 -8.14 10.57 -6.06
C THR A 185 -7.00 9.84 -5.37
N LEU A 186 -7.20 9.27 -4.18
CA LEU A 186 -6.19 8.46 -3.51
C LEU A 186 -5.80 7.22 -4.29
N LEU A 187 -6.71 6.63 -5.07
CA LEU A 187 -6.42 5.43 -5.84
C LEU A 187 -5.25 5.69 -6.81
N SER A 188 -5.35 6.76 -7.60
CA SER A 188 -4.31 7.19 -8.53
C SER A 188 -3.06 7.71 -7.82
N GLU A 189 -3.21 8.43 -6.69
CA GLU A 189 -2.05 8.88 -5.92
C GLU A 189 -1.22 7.72 -5.37
N TYR A 190 -1.87 6.69 -4.82
CA TYR A 190 -1.18 5.54 -4.26
C TYR A 190 -0.68 4.55 -5.31
N GLU A 191 -1.29 4.52 -6.50
CA GLU A 191 -0.73 3.90 -7.68
C GLU A 191 0.60 4.54 -8.07
N GLN A 192 0.62 5.87 -8.27
CA GLN A 192 1.85 6.60 -8.60
C GLN A 192 2.93 6.41 -7.53
N ARG A 193 2.58 6.51 -6.24
CA ARG A 193 3.55 6.32 -5.14
C ARG A 193 4.11 4.90 -5.09
N SER A 194 3.26 3.90 -5.35
CA SER A 194 3.70 2.52 -5.45
C SER A 194 4.73 2.35 -6.57
N ASP A 195 4.48 2.96 -7.73
CA ASP A 195 5.38 2.87 -8.88
C ASP A 195 6.69 3.61 -8.64
N ASP A 196 6.67 4.78 -8.01
CA ASP A 196 7.90 5.47 -7.61
C ASP A 196 8.75 4.59 -6.67
N VAL A 197 8.11 3.91 -5.70
CA VAL A 197 8.81 3.00 -4.78
C VAL A 197 9.41 1.81 -5.55
N LYS A 198 8.69 1.22 -6.50
CA LYS A 198 9.22 0.14 -7.35
C LYS A 198 10.42 0.62 -8.17
N GLN A 199 10.33 1.79 -8.79
CA GLN A 199 11.42 2.39 -9.57
C GLN A 199 12.66 2.64 -8.69
N HIS A 200 12.46 3.13 -7.46
CA HIS A 200 13.54 3.31 -6.50
C HIS A 200 14.25 1.99 -6.16
N PHE A 201 13.50 0.91 -5.90
CA PHE A 201 14.09 -0.41 -5.68
C PHE A 201 14.77 -0.95 -6.94
N GLU A 202 14.20 -0.73 -8.13
CA GLU A 202 14.84 -1.16 -9.38
C GLU A 202 16.18 -0.46 -9.62
N ILE A 203 16.31 0.83 -9.30
CA ILE A 203 17.60 1.54 -9.35
C ILE A 203 18.61 0.91 -8.38
N LEU A 204 18.20 0.61 -7.14
CA LEU A 204 19.09 -0.03 -6.17
C LEU A 204 19.54 -1.43 -6.62
N ARG A 205 18.67 -2.17 -7.31
CA ARG A 205 19.02 -3.45 -7.95
C ARG A 205 20.08 -3.25 -9.05
N LEU A 206 19.88 -2.30 -9.95
CA LEU A 206 20.85 -1.99 -11.02
C LEU A 206 22.21 -1.53 -10.46
N LEU A 207 22.21 -0.92 -9.29
CA LEU A 207 23.42 -0.53 -8.55
C LEU A 207 24.02 -1.67 -7.71
N ASN A 208 23.51 -2.90 -7.86
CA ASN A 208 23.93 -4.11 -7.15
C ASN A 208 23.88 -3.98 -5.63
N VAL A 209 22.90 -3.24 -5.09
CA VAL A 209 22.71 -3.10 -3.63
C VAL A 209 22.14 -4.38 -3.04
N PHE A 210 21.23 -5.05 -3.73
CA PHE A 210 20.64 -6.34 -3.35
C PHE A 210 20.47 -7.28 -4.55
N THR A 211 20.23 -8.56 -4.28
CA THR A 211 20.13 -9.61 -5.30
C THR A 211 18.82 -9.56 -6.09
N ASP A 212 18.80 -10.17 -7.27
CA ASP A 212 17.60 -10.25 -8.14
C ASP A 212 16.43 -11.06 -7.54
N ASN A 213 16.62 -11.75 -6.41
CA ASN A 213 15.59 -12.57 -5.76
C ASN A 213 14.82 -11.78 -4.70
N THR A 214 14.23 -10.64 -5.05
CA THR A 214 13.39 -9.86 -4.13
C THR A 214 12.02 -9.54 -4.72
N LEU A 215 11.01 -9.48 -3.85
CA LEU A 215 9.64 -9.11 -4.18
C LEU A 215 9.42 -7.59 -4.22
N MET A 216 10.44 -6.79 -3.90
CA MET A 216 10.30 -5.35 -3.64
C MET A 216 10.09 -4.51 -4.90
N TYR A 217 10.47 -5.02 -6.07
CA TYR A 217 10.32 -4.34 -7.36
C TYR A 217 9.57 -5.18 -8.41
N ARG A 218 9.13 -6.39 -8.04
CA ARG A 218 8.46 -7.35 -8.94
C ARG A 218 6.93 -7.32 -8.80
#